data_AF-A0A4R7Z870-F1
#
_entry.id   AF-A0A4R7Z870-F1
#
_cell.length_a   1.000
_cell.length_b   1.000
_cell.length_c   1.000
_cell.angle_alpha   90.00
_cell.angle_beta   90.00
_cell.angle_gamma   90.00
#
_symmetry.space_group_name_H-M   'P 1'
#
loop_
_entity.id
_entity.type
_entity.pdbx_description
1 polymer ?
#
loop_
_entity_poly.entity_id
_entity_poly.type
_entity_poly.pdbx_seq_one_letter_code
_entity_poly.pdbx_strand_id
1 'polypeptide(L)'
;MTKSIRKYIKIRPETHKDYKDIVSLVLRSFKEGTPYSDGTDVVALIEEIRDSRYYIPELSFVAELENKTVGHFMFSHFSLSSTKEGGYQNGAKTEIVMLAPVASC
;
A
#
# COMPACT_ATOMS: atom_id res chain seq x y z
N MET A 1 -1.09 11.93 -31.17
CA MET A 1 -1.69 10.60 -30.95
C MET A 1 -1.68 10.30 -29.46
N THR A 2 -2.76 10.61 -28.75
CA THR A 2 -2.91 10.30 -27.32
C THR A 2 -3.27 8.82 -27.17
N LYS A 3 -2.23 7.99 -27.00
CA LYS A 3 -2.37 6.56 -26.74
C LYS A 3 -3.11 6.40 -25.41
N SER A 4 -4.24 5.69 -25.37
CA SER A 4 -5.00 5.49 -24.13
C SER A 4 -4.17 4.68 -23.14
N ILE A 5 -3.62 5.35 -22.13
CA ILE A 5 -2.70 4.82 -21.10
C ILE A 5 -3.33 3.62 -20.37
N ARG A 6 -4.66 3.61 -20.24
CA ARG A 6 -5.43 2.58 -19.52
C ARG A 6 -5.27 1.16 -20.09
N LYS A 7 -4.89 1.01 -21.37
CA LYS A 7 -4.73 -0.32 -21.99
C LYS A 7 -3.40 -1.00 -21.66
N TYR A 8 -2.47 -0.32 -20.98
CA TYR A 8 -1.10 -0.79 -20.77
C TYR A 8 -0.67 -0.87 -19.30
N ILE A 9 -1.54 -0.51 -18.36
CA ILE A 9 -1.26 -0.67 -16.93
C ILE A 9 -1.66 -2.09 -16.53
N LYS A 10 -0.68 -2.87 -16.08
CA LYS A 10 -0.89 -4.21 -15.52
C LYS A 10 -0.89 -4.10 -14.00
N ILE A 11 -2.02 -4.42 -13.38
CA ILE A 11 -2.12 -4.54 -11.92
C ILE A 11 -1.88 -6.01 -11.55
N ARG A 12 -0.97 -6.25 -10.61
CA ARG A 12 -0.65 -7.60 -10.12
C ARG A 12 -0.25 -7.56 -8.64
N PRO A 13 -0.33 -8.69 -7.92
CA PRO A 13 0.28 -8.80 -6.61
C PRO A 13 1.77 -8.45 -6.66
N GLU A 14 2.24 -7.78 -5.61
CA GLU A 14 3.65 -7.49 -5.42
C GLU A 14 4.45 -8.76 -5.12
N THR A 15 5.74 -8.71 -5.40
CA THR A 15 6.72 -9.73 -5.03
C THR A 15 7.88 -9.07 -4.30
N HIS A 16 8.71 -9.86 -3.62
CA HIS A 16 9.92 -9.34 -2.97
C HIS A 16 10.85 -8.57 -3.91
N LYS A 17 10.81 -8.84 -5.22
CA LYS A 17 11.59 -8.10 -6.23
C LYS A 17 11.13 -6.65 -6.38
N ASP A 18 9.85 -6.39 -6.12
CA ASP A 18 9.23 -5.07 -6.29
C ASP A 18 9.50 -4.14 -5.10
N TYR A 19 9.98 -4.65 -3.95
CA TYR A 19 10.07 -3.88 -2.70
C TYR A 19 10.95 -2.63 -2.83
N LYS A 20 12.08 -2.73 -3.52
CA LYS A 20 12.97 -1.58 -3.77
C LYS A 20 12.28 -0.52 -4.65
N ASP A 21 11.52 -0.96 -5.64
CA ASP A 21 10.80 -0.06 -6.55
C ASP A 21 9.62 0.60 -5.83
N ILE A 22 8.95 -0.13 -4.94
CA ILE A 22 7.87 0.38 -4.08
C ILE A 22 8.40 1.46 -3.12
N VAL A 23 9.49 1.21 -2.41
CA VAL A 23 10.12 2.21 -1.53
C VAL A 23 10.48 3.46 -2.32
N SER A 24 11.13 3.29 -3.47
CA SER A 24 11.52 4.41 -4.34
C SER A 24 10.30 5.19 -4.84
N LEU A 25 9.21 4.49 -5.20
CA LEU A 25 7.96 5.08 -5.64
C LEU A 25 7.33 5.91 -4.51
N VAL A 26 7.18 5.34 -3.32
CA VAL A 26 6.56 6.01 -2.16
C VAL A 26 7.31 7.29 -1.81
N LEU A 27 8.64 7.21 -1.65
CA LEU A 27 9.45 8.40 -1.32
C LEU A 27 9.31 9.49 -2.39
N ARG A 28 9.32 9.11 -3.67
CA ARG A 28 9.13 10.06 -4.77
C ARG A 28 7.73 10.68 -4.77
N SER A 29 6.68 9.86 -4.66
CA SER A 29 5.28 10.32 -4.66
C SER A 29 5.00 11.32 -3.55
N PHE A 30 5.51 11.09 -2.33
CA PHE A 30 5.28 12.00 -1.21
C PHE A 30 6.16 13.25 -1.31
N LYS A 31 7.44 13.10 -1.65
CA LYS A 31 8.35 14.24 -1.83
C LYS A 31 7.90 15.20 -2.93
N GLU A 32 7.33 14.68 -4.02
CA GLU A 32 6.83 15.49 -5.14
C GLU A 32 5.37 15.93 -4.95
N GLY A 33 4.56 15.13 -4.25
CA GLY A 33 3.12 15.33 -4.10
C GLY A 33 2.70 16.18 -2.90
N THR A 34 3.57 16.39 -1.91
CA THR A 34 3.25 17.18 -0.71
C THR A 34 4.46 17.89 -0.11
N PRO A 35 4.30 19.10 0.47
CA PRO A 35 5.36 19.80 1.19
C PRO A 35 5.56 19.31 2.64
N TYR A 36 4.69 18.46 3.18
CA TYR A 36 4.67 18.09 4.61
C TYR A 36 5.10 16.66 4.91
N SER A 37 5.47 15.87 3.90
CA SER A 37 5.98 14.51 4.10
C SER A 37 6.96 14.15 2.99
N ASP A 38 8.04 13.45 3.34
CA ASP A 38 8.99 12.87 2.38
C ASP A 38 8.71 11.38 2.10
N GLY A 39 7.64 10.83 2.70
CA GLY A 39 7.23 9.44 2.54
C GLY A 39 7.97 8.44 3.44
N THR A 40 8.94 8.86 4.27
CA THR A 40 9.70 7.92 5.12
C THR A 40 8.81 7.19 6.11
N ASP A 41 7.88 7.89 6.76
CA ASP A 41 6.92 7.29 7.69
C ASP A 41 5.97 6.30 6.99
N VAL A 42 5.66 6.57 5.71
CA VAL A 42 4.79 5.71 4.90
C VAL A 42 5.52 4.41 4.53
N VAL A 43 6.83 4.50 4.22
CA VAL A 43 7.67 3.31 4.01
C VAL A 43 7.72 2.47 5.29
N ALA A 44 7.98 3.09 6.45
CA ALA A 44 8.00 2.39 7.73
C ALA A 44 6.66 1.68 8.02
N LEU A 45 5.53 2.34 7.73
CA LEU A 45 4.20 1.75 7.88
C LEU A 45 3.99 0.53 6.96
N ILE A 46 4.47 0.57 5.70
CA ILE A 46 4.39 -0.58 4.78
C ILE A 46 5.15 -1.77 5.37
N GLU A 47 6.36 -1.55 5.87
CA GLU A 47 7.19 -2.59 6.47
C GLU A 47 6.53 -3.18 7.73
N GLU A 48 6.00 -2.32 8.61
CA GLU A 48 5.26 -2.75 9.80
C GLU A 48 4.04 -3.60 9.44
N ILE A 49 3.27 -3.20 8.42
CA ILE A 49 2.11 -3.97 7.95
C ILE A 49 2.57 -5.35 7.47
N ARG A 50 3.61 -5.45 6.64
CA ARG A 50 4.13 -6.73 6.10
C ARG A 50 4.61 -7.68 7.18
N ASP A 51 5.20 -7.15 8.24
CA ASP A 51 5.69 -7.93 9.39
C ASP A 51 4.57 -8.29 10.38
N SER A 52 3.39 -7.67 10.26
CA SER A 52 2.27 -7.89 11.17
C SER A 52 1.41 -9.10 10.80
N ARG A 53 0.67 -9.61 11.79
CA ARG A 53 -0.40 -10.60 11.58
C ARG A 53 -1.59 -10.09 10.73
N TYR A 54 -1.61 -8.80 10.40
CA TYR A 54 -2.69 -8.16 9.67
C TYR A 54 -2.39 -8.04 8.17
N TYR A 55 -1.21 -8.47 7.72
CA TYR A 55 -0.84 -8.48 6.31
C TYR A 55 -1.71 -9.45 5.51
N ILE A 56 -2.18 -9.01 4.34
CA ILE A 56 -2.92 -9.83 3.39
C ILE A 56 -2.12 -9.86 2.07
N PRO A 57 -1.24 -10.84 1.85
CA PRO A 57 -0.35 -10.89 0.68
C PRO A 57 -1.09 -10.82 -0.66
N GLU A 58 -2.28 -11.42 -0.73
CA GLU A 58 -3.12 -11.45 -1.93
C GLU A 58 -3.72 -10.08 -2.27
N LEU A 59 -3.73 -9.16 -1.32
CA LEU A 59 -4.26 -7.81 -1.47
C LEU A 59 -3.17 -6.72 -1.40
N SER A 60 -1.94 -7.04 -1.77
CA SER A 60 -0.85 -6.07 -1.95
C SER A 60 -0.44 -6.00 -3.41
N PHE A 61 -0.61 -4.85 -4.04
CA PHE A 61 -0.54 -4.72 -5.50
C PHE A 61 0.46 -3.67 -5.96
N VAL A 62 1.04 -3.93 -7.13
CA VAL A 62 1.75 -2.96 -7.94
C VAL A 62 1.01 -2.72 -9.25
N ALA A 63 0.99 -1.47 -9.68
CA ALA A 63 0.61 -1.08 -11.03
C ALA A 63 1.87 -0.91 -11.87
N GLU A 64 1.97 -1.68 -12.95
CA GLU A 64 3.14 -1.75 -13.82
C GLU A 64 2.81 -1.16 -15.19
N LEU A 65 3.64 -0.24 -15.68
CA LEU A 65 3.58 0.33 -17.02
C LEU A 65 4.96 0.21 -17.66
N GLU A 66 5.04 -0.47 -18.82
CA GLU A 66 6.33 -0.68 -19.52
C GLU A 66 7.42 -1.27 -18.60
N ASN A 67 7.07 -2.30 -17.82
CA ASN A 67 7.93 -2.96 -16.82
C ASN A 67 8.43 -2.05 -15.70
N LYS A 68 7.80 -0.89 -15.49
CA LYS A 68 8.10 0.02 -14.38
C LYS A 68 6.93 0.08 -13.41
N THR A 69 7.24 0.01 -12.12
CA THR A 69 6.27 0.25 -11.05
C THR A 69 5.89 1.73 -11.04
N VAL A 70 4.62 2.01 -11.36
CA VAL A 70 4.05 3.37 -11.40
C VAL A 70 2.99 3.60 -10.32
N GLY A 71 2.58 2.54 -9.64
CA GLY A 71 1.66 2.61 -8.52
C GLY A 71 1.87 1.46 -7.54
N HIS A 72 1.59 1.72 -6.27
CA HIS A 72 1.54 0.72 -5.21
C HIS A 72 0.32 0.98 -4.34
N PHE A 73 -0.39 -0.07 -3.99
CA PHE A 73 -1.42 -0.01 -2.98
C PHE A 73 -1.55 -1.35 -2.28
N MET A 74 -1.76 -1.34 -0.97
CA MET A 74 -1.95 -2.55 -0.20
C MET A 74 -3.11 -2.43 0.77
N PHE A 75 -3.62 -3.58 1.16
CA PHE A 75 -4.68 -3.72 2.11
C PHE A 75 -4.22 -4.51 3.33
N SER A 76 -4.68 -4.11 4.52
CA SER A 76 -4.43 -4.83 5.77
C SER A 76 -5.75 -5.11 6.50
N HIS A 77 -5.75 -6.12 7.36
CA HIS A 77 -6.81 -6.25 8.35
C HIS A 77 -6.74 -5.09 9.34
N PHE A 78 -7.90 -4.60 9.77
CA PHE A 78 -8.00 -3.63 10.85
C PHE A 78 -9.03 -4.09 11.87
N SER A 79 -8.56 -4.50 13.05
CA SER A 79 -9.43 -4.94 14.13
C SER A 79 -10.14 -3.75 14.76
N LEU A 80 -11.47 -3.72 14.68
CA LEU A 80 -12.27 -2.74 15.41
C LEU A 80 -12.62 -3.25 16.81
N SER A 81 -12.48 -2.37 17.80
CA SER A 81 -13.10 -2.59 19.11
C SER A 81 -14.61 -2.41 19.00
N SER A 82 -15.37 -3.26 19.68
CA SER A 82 -16.80 -3.05 19.88
C SER A 82 -17.11 -2.03 20.98
N THR A 83 -16.09 -1.52 21.70
CA THR A 83 -16.24 -0.57 22.80
C THR A 83 -15.95 0.87 22.35
N LYS A 84 -16.65 1.84 22.97
CA LYS A 84 -16.46 3.27 22.71
C LYS A 84 -15.09 3.79 23.19
N GLU A 85 -14.51 3.15 24.20
CA GLU A 85 -13.16 3.49 24.69
C GLU A 85 -12.03 2.96 23.78
N GLY A 86 -12.35 2.15 22.76
CA GLY A 86 -11.35 1.46 21.95
C GLY A 86 -10.71 0.26 22.66
N GLY A 87 -9.92 -0.52 21.93
CA GLY A 87 -9.23 -1.71 22.45
C GLY A 87 -8.96 -2.79 21.39
N TYR A 88 -7.77 -3.37 21.40
CA TYR A 88 -7.44 -4.54 20.58
C TYR A 88 -7.95 -5.81 21.28
N GLN A 89 -9.20 -6.18 21.04
CA GLN A 89 -9.74 -7.46 21.51
C GLN A 89 -9.21 -8.58 20.61
N ASN A 90 -8.51 -9.56 21.20
CA ASN A 90 -7.96 -10.74 20.50
C ASN A 90 -9.02 -11.72 19.93
N GLY A 91 -10.29 -11.30 19.88
CA GLY A 91 -11.43 -12.09 19.39
C GLY A 91 -12.42 -11.31 18.54
N ALA A 92 -12.12 -10.07 18.15
CA ALA A 92 -12.99 -9.32 17.25
C ALA A 92 -12.95 -9.95 15.85
N LYS A 93 -14.03 -10.65 15.46
CA LYS A 93 -14.29 -10.99 14.07
C LYS A 93 -14.71 -9.72 13.34
N THR A 94 -13.76 -9.03 12.72
CA THR A 94 -14.08 -8.01 11.72
C THR A 94 -13.27 -8.23 10.46
N GLU A 95 -13.97 -8.58 9.39
CA GLU A 95 -13.50 -8.72 8.00
C GLU A 95 -13.30 -7.33 7.36
N ILE A 96 -12.77 -6.37 8.12
CA ILE A 96 -12.55 -5.01 7.62
C ILE A 96 -11.15 -4.94 7.04
N VAL A 97 -11.13 -4.56 5.77
CA VAL A 97 -9.92 -4.39 4.99
C VAL A 97 -9.68 -2.89 4.86
N MET A 98 -8.56 -2.42 5.41
CA MET A 98 -8.13 -1.03 5.33
C MET A 98 -7.19 -0.86 4.14
N LEU A 99 -7.50 0.11 3.28
CA LEU A 99 -6.57 0.53 2.23
C LEU A 99 -5.49 1.40 2.87
N ALA A 100 -4.27 0.89 2.97
CA ALA A 100 -3.14 1.66 3.48
C ALA A 100 -1.80 1.00 3.12
N PRO A 101 -0.84 1.71 2.52
CA PRO A 101 -0.90 3.03 1.86
C PRO A 101 -1.04 2.95 0.32
N VAL A 102 -1.26 4.09 -0.33
CA VAL A 102 -1.32 4.25 -1.80
C VAL A 102 -0.25 5.23 -2.27
N ALA A 103 0.52 4.85 -3.27
CA ALA A 103 1.49 5.72 -3.94
C ALA A 103 1.36 5.59 -5.46
N SER A 104 1.49 6.72 -6.16
CA SER A 104 1.50 6.77 -7.63
C SER A 104 2.35 7.94 -8.11
N CYS A 105 2.95 7.82 -9.28
CA CYS A 105 3.66 8.90 -9.96
C CYS A 105 3.03 9.23 -11.31
#